data_AF-A0AAN8F2Q1-F1
#
_entry.id   AF-A0AAN8F2Q1-F1
#
_cell.length_a   1.000
_cell.length_b   1.000
_cell.length_c   1.000
_cell.angle_alpha   90.00
_cell.angle_beta   90.00
_cell.angle_gamma   90.00
#
_symmetry.space_group_name_H-M   'P 1'
#
loop_
_entity.id
_entity.type
_entity.pdbx_description
1 polymer ?
#
loop_
_entity_poly.entity_id
_entity_poly.type
_entity_poly.pdbx_seq_one_letter_code
_entity_poly.pdbx_strand_id
1 'polypeptide(L)'
;MNKICYNPSAMVLTSILHMYSGESIQLHRGYCVDLKTWSIDRNTVVASYIARMLAAPFVMSTLSLDSDNAGKQFLEIGLGGGTLDTALHARKPKVNITAVDIDEIVVKKVAKWFGIRDSRYHHSITEDGVKFVDNAIAEGRKFDVVAIDACDDNHWLPCPAEEFRTEEGLEKIKKVMNDNGTVTVNFLPRIQMNQTVWDEALESYQSVFPTCMLLKARSANVVLVCVPFEVPDTLEFQRLYKQRLTEVISAFKLDETLNGFATLEILPNLTF
;
A
#
# COMPACT_ATOMS: atom_id res chain seq x y z
N MET A 1 -12.21 -10.40 27.53
CA MET A 1 -12.15 -10.09 26.08
C MET A 1 -10.89 -9.29 25.70
N ASN A 2 -9.70 -9.67 26.20
CA ASN A 2 -8.42 -8.98 25.86
C ASN A 2 -7.39 -9.92 25.25
N LYS A 3 -7.79 -11.14 24.87
CA LYS A 3 -6.92 -12.12 24.24
C LYS A 3 -7.41 -12.37 22.83
N ILE A 4 -6.51 -12.28 21.84
CA ILE A 4 -6.75 -12.75 20.49
C ILE A 4 -6.13 -14.12 20.37
N CYS A 5 -6.95 -15.12 20.10
CA CYS A 5 -6.47 -16.47 19.88
C CYS A 5 -6.38 -16.75 18.38
N TYR A 6 -5.25 -17.31 17.96
CA TYR A 6 -5.08 -17.85 16.63
C TYR A 6 -6.15 -18.91 16.36
N ASN A 7 -6.97 -18.63 15.35
CA ASN A 7 -7.98 -19.54 14.84
C ASN A 7 -7.74 -19.71 13.33
N PRO A 8 -7.37 -20.93 12.87
CA PRO A 8 -7.15 -21.20 11.45
C PRO A 8 -8.35 -20.86 10.56
N SER A 9 -9.57 -20.87 11.12
CA SER A 9 -10.81 -20.53 10.41
C SER A 9 -11.09 -19.03 10.33
N ALA A 10 -10.34 -18.20 11.08
CA ALA A 10 -10.40 -16.74 11.03
C ALA A 10 -9.14 -16.20 10.35
N MET A 11 -9.06 -16.35 9.02
CA MET A 11 -7.90 -16.00 8.20
C MET A 11 -7.45 -14.54 8.40
N VAL A 12 -8.38 -13.59 8.51
CA VAL A 12 -8.09 -12.16 8.64
C VAL A 12 -7.25 -11.86 9.90
N LEU A 13 -7.71 -12.27 11.09
CA LEU A 13 -6.96 -12.05 12.35
C LEU A 13 -5.57 -12.69 12.31
N THR A 14 -5.50 -13.89 11.73
CA THR A 14 -4.30 -14.71 11.70
C THR A 14 -3.20 -14.07 10.85
N SER A 15 -3.57 -13.55 9.68
CA SER A 15 -2.66 -12.84 8.79
C SER A 15 -2.18 -11.53 9.42
N ILE A 16 -3.07 -10.79 10.09
CA ILE A 16 -2.70 -9.53 10.75
C ILE A 16 -1.76 -9.79 11.93
N LEU A 17 -1.97 -10.85 12.74
CA LEU A 17 -1.04 -11.23 13.81
C LEU A 17 0.38 -11.46 13.30
N HIS A 18 0.54 -12.14 12.16
CA HIS A 18 1.85 -12.34 11.52
C HIS A 18 2.50 -11.03 11.06
N MET A 19 1.71 -10.06 10.59
CA MET A 19 2.25 -8.78 10.10
C MET A 19 2.90 -7.96 11.21
N TYR A 20 2.40 -8.05 12.44
CA TYR A 20 2.86 -7.24 13.57
C TYR A 20 3.81 -7.95 14.54
N SER A 21 3.94 -9.28 14.46
CA SER A 21 4.75 -10.01 15.44
C SER A 21 6.25 -9.98 15.18
N GLY A 22 6.72 -9.60 13.99
CA GLY A 22 8.16 -9.49 13.65
C GLY A 22 8.91 -10.82 13.60
N GLU A 23 8.52 -11.79 14.42
CA GLU A 23 9.02 -13.14 14.45
C GLU A 23 8.06 -14.08 13.73
N SER A 24 8.63 -15.13 13.14
CA SER A 24 7.94 -16.38 12.82
C SER A 24 7.42 -17.00 14.12
N ILE A 25 6.44 -16.37 14.77
CA ILE A 25 5.69 -17.01 15.84
C ILE A 25 5.03 -18.21 15.17
N GLN A 26 5.44 -19.41 15.53
CA GLN A 26 4.70 -20.61 15.14
C GLN A 26 3.35 -20.54 15.83
N LEU A 27 2.38 -19.87 15.19
CA LEU A 27 1.03 -19.72 15.69
C LEU A 27 0.37 -21.10 15.62
N HIS A 28 0.46 -21.86 16.70
CA HIS A 28 -0.27 -23.11 16.85
C HIS A 28 -1.73 -22.85 17.23
N ARG A 29 -2.62 -23.78 16.89
CA ARG A 29 -4.06 -23.71 17.21
C ARG A 29 -4.25 -23.45 18.72
N GLY A 30 -4.88 -22.33 19.08
CA GLY A 30 -5.10 -21.95 20.48
C GLY A 30 -4.02 -21.05 21.10
N TYR A 31 -2.98 -20.64 20.37
CA TYR A 31 -2.07 -19.58 20.81
C TYR A 31 -2.86 -18.28 20.97
N CYS A 32 -2.77 -17.63 22.12
CA CYS A 32 -3.50 -16.40 22.40
C CYS A 32 -2.55 -15.26 22.81
N VAL A 33 -2.62 -14.14 22.09
CA VAL A 33 -1.93 -12.90 22.43
C VAL A 33 -2.80 -12.09 23.38
N ASP A 34 -2.26 -11.72 24.55
CA ASP A 34 -2.91 -10.75 25.44
C ASP A 34 -2.61 -9.33 24.99
N LEU A 35 -3.63 -8.65 24.49
CA LEU A 35 -3.55 -7.29 23.95
C LEU A 35 -3.17 -6.25 25.00
N LYS A 36 -3.28 -6.54 26.30
CA LYS A 36 -2.84 -5.62 27.35
C LYS A 36 -1.33 -5.58 27.51
N THR A 37 -0.66 -6.70 27.22
CA THR A 37 0.79 -6.84 27.38
C THR A 37 1.51 -6.84 26.04
N TRP A 38 0.77 -6.87 24.93
CA TRP A 38 1.35 -6.87 23.60
C TRP A 38 1.77 -5.45 23.20
N SER A 39 3.09 -5.24 23.09
CA SER A 39 3.66 -4.04 22.47
C SER A 39 3.73 -4.25 20.97
N ILE A 40 3.10 -3.36 20.21
CA ILE A 40 3.15 -3.39 18.75
C ILE A 40 4.31 -2.51 18.30
N ASP A 41 5.28 -3.12 17.63
CA ASP A 41 6.32 -2.36 16.94
C ASP A 41 5.75 -1.83 15.62
N ARG A 42 5.57 -0.51 15.58
CA ARG A 42 5.03 0.22 14.42
C ARG A 42 6.11 0.58 13.40
N ASN A 43 7.38 0.38 13.77
CA ASN A 43 8.51 0.69 12.91
C ASN A 43 8.94 -0.53 12.10
N THR A 44 8.71 -1.74 12.59
CA THR A 44 9.03 -2.95 11.82
C THR A 44 7.95 -3.23 10.78
N VAL A 45 8.34 -3.32 9.51
CA VAL A 45 7.46 -3.69 8.40
C VAL A 45 7.97 -4.99 7.79
N VAL A 46 7.32 -6.10 8.16
CA VAL A 46 7.75 -7.46 7.78
C VAL A 46 7.29 -7.82 6.37
N ALA A 47 6.07 -7.43 6.00
CA ALA A 47 5.50 -7.75 4.69
C ALA A 47 6.19 -6.94 3.59
N SER A 48 6.88 -7.63 2.66
CA SER A 48 7.71 -6.95 1.67
C SER A 48 6.92 -6.07 0.69
N TYR A 49 5.66 -6.40 0.41
CA TYR A 49 4.83 -5.55 -0.45
C TYR A 49 4.42 -4.26 0.27
N ILE A 50 4.05 -4.33 1.55
CA ILE A 50 3.76 -3.15 2.38
C ILE A 50 4.98 -2.25 2.49
N ALA A 51 6.16 -2.82 2.72
CA ALA A 51 7.42 -2.06 2.76
C ALA A 51 7.70 -1.33 1.43
N ARG A 52 7.40 -1.95 0.29
CA ARG A 52 7.54 -1.34 -1.03
C ARG A 52 6.49 -0.25 -1.30
N MET A 53 5.23 -0.47 -0.91
CA MET A 53 4.18 0.54 -1.01
C MET A 53 4.48 1.75 -0.12
N LEU A 54 4.99 1.52 1.10
CA LEU A 54 5.46 2.58 1.99
C LEU A 54 6.63 3.37 1.38
N ALA A 55 7.55 2.69 0.69
CA ALA A 55 8.72 3.32 0.10
C ALA A 55 8.39 4.15 -1.16
N ALA A 56 7.43 3.71 -1.96
CA ALA A 56 7.14 4.27 -3.28
C ALA A 56 6.94 5.81 -3.30
N PRO A 57 6.13 6.43 -2.43
CA PRO A 57 5.94 7.88 -2.43
C PRO A 57 7.22 8.69 -2.14
N PHE A 58 8.17 8.11 -1.42
CA PHE A 58 9.45 8.74 -1.12
C PHE A 58 10.44 8.58 -2.27
N VAL A 59 10.45 7.42 -2.92
CA VAL A 59 11.21 7.18 -4.17
C VAL A 59 10.78 8.16 -5.26
N MET A 60 9.48 8.41 -5.38
CA MET A 60 8.92 9.37 -6.33
C MET A 60 9.02 10.84 -5.87
N SER A 61 9.50 11.09 -4.65
CA SER A 61 9.59 12.43 -4.03
C SER A 61 8.26 13.16 -3.86
N THR A 62 7.12 12.47 -3.95
CA THR A 62 5.82 13.00 -3.52
C THR A 62 5.82 13.27 -2.02
N LEU A 63 6.47 12.38 -1.25
CA LEU A 63 6.81 12.59 0.16
C LEU A 63 8.34 12.72 0.31
N SER A 64 8.76 13.52 1.29
CA SER A 64 10.17 13.80 1.58
C SER A 64 10.66 13.03 2.81
N LEU A 65 11.88 12.48 2.73
CA LEU A 65 12.55 11.87 3.88
C LEU A 65 12.96 12.91 4.93
N ASP A 66 13.31 14.12 4.51
CA ASP A 66 13.89 15.16 5.38
C ASP A 66 12.84 16.06 6.06
N SER A 67 11.69 16.27 5.42
CA SER A 67 10.61 17.08 5.98
C SER A 67 9.62 16.25 6.80
N ASP A 68 8.79 16.93 7.59
CA ASP A 68 7.69 16.27 8.32
C ASP A 68 6.46 15.97 7.44
N ASN A 69 6.48 16.39 6.17
CA ASN A 69 5.39 16.27 5.20
C ASN A 69 4.05 16.83 5.71
N ALA A 70 4.08 17.87 6.54
CA ALA A 70 2.87 18.49 7.05
C ALA A 70 1.95 18.98 5.92
N GLY A 71 0.67 18.60 6.00
CA GLY A 71 -0.35 18.97 5.03
C GLY A 71 -0.48 18.04 3.82
N LYS A 72 0.46 17.10 3.63
CA LYS A 72 0.33 16.05 2.61
C LYS A 72 -0.85 15.14 2.91
N GLN A 73 -1.61 14.82 1.87
CA GLN A 73 -2.80 13.98 1.95
C GLN A 73 -2.50 12.57 1.42
N PHE A 74 -2.75 11.54 2.23
CA PHE A 74 -2.55 10.14 1.87
C PHE A 74 -3.89 9.41 1.96
N LEU A 75 -4.32 8.78 0.87
CA LEU A 75 -5.49 7.91 0.82
C LEU A 75 -5.02 6.45 0.74
N GLU A 76 -5.46 5.62 1.68
CA GLU A 76 -5.34 4.17 1.61
C GLU A 76 -6.72 3.56 1.32
N ILE A 77 -6.80 2.75 0.27
CA ILE A 77 -7.99 1.99 -0.08
C ILE A 77 -7.71 0.52 0.21
N GLY A 78 -8.41 -0.03 1.20
CA GLY A 78 -8.11 -1.33 1.82
C GLY A 78 -7.19 -1.14 3.04
N LEU A 79 -7.78 -1.01 4.24
CA LEU A 79 -7.03 -0.89 5.49
C LEU A 79 -6.39 -2.22 5.88
N GLY A 80 -7.12 -3.32 5.72
CA GLY A 80 -6.66 -4.65 6.08
C GLY A 80 -6.13 -4.74 7.52
N GLY A 81 -4.83 -4.96 7.70
CA GLY A 81 -4.19 -4.98 9.01
C GLY A 81 -3.82 -3.60 9.58
N GLY A 82 -3.91 -2.55 8.77
CA GLY A 82 -3.46 -1.19 9.08
C GLY A 82 -1.96 -1.08 9.32
N THR A 83 -1.18 -1.94 8.67
CA THR A 83 0.27 -1.93 8.79
C THR A 83 0.86 -0.77 7.98
N LEU A 84 0.30 -0.46 6.81
CA LEU A 84 0.82 0.57 5.91
C LEU A 84 0.64 1.98 6.50
N ASP A 85 -0.60 2.39 6.78
CA ASP A 85 -0.93 3.65 7.43
C ASP A 85 -0.24 3.82 8.78
N THR A 86 -0.23 2.79 9.64
CA THR A 86 0.42 2.89 10.96
C THR A 86 1.93 3.07 10.81
N ALA A 87 2.57 2.35 9.89
CA ALA A 87 3.99 2.47 9.62
C ALA A 87 4.35 3.86 9.05
N LEU A 88 3.49 4.41 8.19
CA LEU A 88 3.64 5.77 7.66
C LEU A 88 3.45 6.80 8.79
N HIS A 89 2.39 6.68 9.58
CA HIS A 89 2.08 7.61 10.67
C HIS A 89 3.19 7.63 11.73
N ALA A 90 3.79 6.47 12.05
CA ALA A 90 4.92 6.38 12.97
C ALA A 90 6.16 7.15 12.47
N ARG A 91 6.39 7.18 11.14
CA ARG A 91 7.54 7.85 10.52
C ARG A 91 7.28 9.32 10.20
N LYS A 92 6.06 9.64 9.77
CA LYS A 92 5.63 10.96 9.29
C LYS A 92 4.28 11.34 9.93
N PRO A 93 4.26 11.71 11.22
CA PRO A 93 3.03 11.89 12.01
C PRO A 93 2.15 13.09 11.59
N LYS A 94 2.62 13.93 10.66
CA LYS A 94 1.89 15.09 10.13
C LYS A 94 1.36 14.89 8.70
N VAL A 95 1.60 13.73 8.08
CA VAL A 95 0.88 13.33 6.87
C VAL A 95 -0.55 13.03 7.28
N ASN A 96 -1.52 13.63 6.59
CA ASN A 96 -2.93 13.40 6.85
C ASN A 96 -3.38 12.13 6.12
N ILE A 97 -3.55 11.05 6.88
CA ILE A 97 -3.89 9.73 6.37
C ILE A 97 -5.39 9.51 6.48
N THR A 98 -6.02 9.13 5.38
CA THR A 98 -7.39 8.59 5.34
C THR A 98 -7.32 7.16 4.85
N ALA A 99 -7.61 6.19 5.71
CA ALA A 99 -7.67 4.78 5.37
C ALA A 99 -9.12 4.31 5.31
N VAL A 100 -9.51 3.75 4.16
CA VAL A 100 -10.88 3.37 3.84
C VAL A 100 -10.95 1.86 3.70
N ASP A 101 -11.92 1.24 4.38
CA ASP A 101 -12.17 -0.20 4.26
C ASP A 101 -13.66 -0.48 4.27
N ILE A 102 -14.11 -1.41 3.43
CA ILE A 102 -15.52 -1.79 3.33
C ILE A 102 -15.97 -2.61 4.55
N ASP A 103 -15.05 -3.31 5.22
CA ASP A 103 -15.36 -4.15 6.36
C ASP A 103 -15.30 -3.36 7.68
N GLU A 104 -16.48 -3.11 8.25
CA GLU A 104 -16.63 -2.49 9.56
C GLU A 104 -15.86 -3.22 10.67
N ILE A 105 -15.71 -4.55 10.57
CA ILE A 105 -14.95 -5.35 11.53
C ILE A 105 -13.47 -4.99 11.45
N VAL A 106 -12.94 -4.82 10.24
CA VAL A 106 -11.56 -4.38 10.03
C VAL A 106 -11.36 -3.02 10.70
N VAL A 107 -12.15 -2.01 10.32
CA VAL A 107 -12.03 -0.65 10.89
C VAL A 107 -12.17 -0.64 12.42
N LYS A 108 -13.20 -1.30 12.97
CA LYS A 108 -13.48 -1.22 14.42
C LYS A 108 -12.60 -2.12 15.28
N LYS A 109 -12.25 -3.32 14.82
CA LYS A 109 -11.47 -4.27 15.62
C LYS A 109 -9.98 -4.13 15.41
N VAL A 110 -9.51 -3.86 14.19
CA VAL A 110 -8.09 -3.66 13.93
C VAL A 110 -7.60 -2.41 14.66
N ALA A 111 -8.40 -1.33 14.67
CA ALA A 111 -8.10 -0.15 15.49
C ALA A 111 -7.95 -0.46 16.99
N LYS A 112 -8.89 -1.23 17.54
CA LYS A 112 -8.86 -1.58 18.96
C LYS A 112 -7.70 -2.51 19.32
N TRP A 113 -7.36 -3.44 18.44
CA TRP A 113 -6.40 -4.50 18.72
C TRP A 113 -4.97 -4.11 18.37
N PHE A 114 -4.79 -3.39 17.26
CA PHE A 114 -3.49 -2.96 16.77
C PHE A 114 -3.12 -1.54 17.21
N GLY A 115 -4.01 -0.92 18.00
CA GLY A 115 -3.80 0.41 18.57
C GLY A 115 -3.79 1.52 17.52
N ILE A 116 -4.39 1.27 16.35
CA ILE A 116 -4.71 2.30 15.36
C ILE A 116 -5.78 3.18 16.01
N ARG A 117 -5.49 4.46 16.11
CA ARG A 117 -6.38 5.41 16.76
C ARG A 117 -6.53 6.59 15.85
N ASP A 118 -7.77 6.87 15.49
CA ASP A 118 -8.12 8.11 14.85
C ASP A 118 -7.49 9.27 15.64
N SER A 119 -6.84 10.14 14.91
CA SER A 119 -6.13 11.29 15.43
C SER A 119 -6.42 12.49 14.55
N ARG A 120 -5.69 13.58 14.77
CA ARG A 120 -5.77 14.75 13.90
C ARG A 120 -5.30 14.48 12.46
N TYR A 121 -4.43 13.48 12.28
CA TYR A 121 -3.74 13.23 11.00
C TYR A 121 -3.88 11.77 10.55
N HIS A 122 -4.77 11.01 11.17
CA HIS A 122 -4.98 9.60 10.85
C HIS A 122 -6.45 9.30 11.08
N HIS A 123 -7.13 8.84 10.03
CA HIS A 123 -8.57 8.67 10.00
C HIS A 123 -8.90 7.33 9.36
N SER A 124 -9.61 6.46 10.07
CA SER A 124 -10.14 5.21 9.53
C SER A 124 -11.63 5.36 9.22
N ILE A 125 -12.03 5.02 7.99
CA ILE A 125 -13.39 5.20 7.49
C ILE A 125 -13.94 3.86 7.01
N THR A 126 -15.12 3.49 7.49
CA THR A 126 -15.88 2.35 6.96
C THR A 126 -16.71 2.79 5.77
N GLU A 127 -16.19 2.60 4.56
CA GLU A 127 -16.89 2.89 3.30
C GLU A 127 -16.34 2.01 2.17
N ASP A 128 -17.14 1.83 1.13
CA ASP A 128 -16.65 1.31 -0.15
C ASP A 128 -15.63 2.28 -0.77
N GLY A 129 -14.48 1.77 -1.19
CA GLY A 129 -13.39 2.58 -1.72
C GLY A 129 -13.73 3.34 -3.00
N VAL A 130 -14.50 2.74 -3.91
CA VAL A 130 -14.94 3.36 -5.17
C VAL A 130 -15.88 4.52 -4.85
N LYS A 131 -16.85 4.27 -3.96
CA LYS A 131 -17.78 5.31 -3.51
C LYS A 131 -17.07 6.45 -2.80
N PHE A 132 -16.09 6.14 -1.96
CA PHE A 132 -15.29 7.16 -1.28
C PHE A 132 -14.56 8.06 -2.30
N VAL A 133 -13.95 7.46 -3.34
CA VAL A 133 -13.28 8.21 -4.41
C VAL A 133 -14.27 9.10 -5.16
N ASP A 134 -15.45 8.60 -5.51
CA ASP A 134 -16.50 9.38 -6.19
C ASP A 134 -16.93 10.59 -5.34
N ASN A 135 -17.16 10.39 -4.04
CA ASN A 135 -17.48 11.46 -3.11
C ASN A 135 -16.34 12.48 -2.97
N ALA A 136 -15.10 12.00 -2.83
CA ALA A 136 -13.92 12.86 -2.72
C ALA A 136 -13.75 13.75 -3.97
N ILE A 137 -14.00 13.21 -5.16
CA ILE A 137 -14.01 13.97 -6.41
C ILE A 137 -15.11 15.03 -6.39
N ALA A 138 -16.33 14.68 -5.97
CA ALA A 138 -17.45 15.62 -5.89
C ALA A 138 -17.21 16.76 -4.88
N GLU A 139 -16.50 16.47 -3.80
CA GLU A 139 -16.07 17.42 -2.77
C GLU A 139 -14.83 18.25 -3.16
N GLY A 140 -14.21 17.95 -4.32
CA GLY A 140 -12.99 18.60 -4.76
C GLY A 140 -11.75 18.27 -3.91
N ARG A 141 -11.81 17.16 -3.15
CA ARG A 141 -10.67 16.66 -2.36
C ARG A 141 -9.59 16.14 -3.29
N LYS A 142 -8.34 16.33 -2.86
CA LYS A 142 -7.15 15.91 -3.59
C LYS A 142 -6.16 15.20 -2.69
N PHE A 143 -5.51 14.16 -3.23
CA PHE A 143 -4.52 13.38 -2.51
C PHE A 143 -3.14 13.48 -3.17
N ASP A 144 -2.10 13.63 -2.35
CA ASP A 144 -0.72 13.52 -2.82
C ASP A 144 -0.38 12.05 -3.08
N VAL A 145 -0.85 11.14 -2.23
CA VAL A 145 -0.63 9.71 -2.40
C VAL A 145 -1.95 8.95 -2.37
N VAL A 146 -2.11 8.03 -3.31
CA VAL A 146 -3.18 7.02 -3.28
C VAL A 146 -2.55 5.64 -3.23
N ALA A 147 -2.81 4.90 -2.16
CA ALA A 147 -2.39 3.52 -1.97
C ALA A 147 -3.58 2.59 -2.18
N ILE A 148 -3.50 1.68 -3.15
CA ILE A 148 -4.55 0.71 -3.46
C ILE A 148 -4.08 -0.67 -2.97
N ASP A 149 -4.66 -1.14 -1.86
CA ASP A 149 -4.47 -2.46 -1.26
C ASP A 149 -5.82 -3.19 -1.04
N ALA A 150 -6.82 -2.86 -1.87
CA ALA A 150 -8.12 -3.51 -1.88
C ALA A 150 -8.11 -4.73 -2.82
N CYS A 151 -8.69 -5.83 -2.37
CA CYS A 151 -8.76 -7.09 -3.11
C CYS A 151 -10.21 -7.58 -3.21
N ASP A 152 -10.48 -8.41 -4.22
CA ASP A 152 -11.78 -9.03 -4.48
C ASP A 152 -11.67 -10.57 -4.54
N ASP A 153 -12.72 -11.24 -5.03
CA ASP A 153 -12.78 -12.68 -5.21
C ASP A 153 -12.28 -13.17 -6.59
N ASN A 154 -11.64 -12.30 -7.39
CA ASN A 154 -11.11 -12.66 -8.70
C ASN A 154 -10.12 -13.82 -8.57
N HIS A 155 -10.31 -14.83 -9.42
CA HIS A 155 -9.55 -16.06 -9.33
C HIS A 155 -8.05 -15.86 -9.61
N TRP A 156 -7.71 -15.05 -10.61
CA TRP A 156 -6.37 -14.94 -11.19
C TRP A 156 -5.55 -13.80 -10.58
N LEU A 157 -6.19 -12.65 -10.40
CA LEU A 157 -5.59 -11.44 -9.86
C LEU A 157 -6.52 -10.84 -8.79
N PRO A 158 -6.55 -11.43 -7.57
CA PRO A 158 -7.38 -10.92 -6.47
C PRO A 158 -7.09 -9.48 -6.07
N CYS A 159 -5.87 -9.00 -6.26
CA CYS A 159 -5.48 -7.63 -5.91
C CYS A 159 -4.77 -6.99 -7.11
N PRO A 160 -5.11 -5.73 -7.47
CA PRO A 160 -6.16 -4.92 -6.87
C PRO A 160 -7.58 -5.39 -7.29
N ALA A 161 -8.62 -4.96 -6.57
CA ALA A 161 -10.02 -5.24 -6.91
C ALA A 161 -10.37 -4.77 -8.34
N GLU A 162 -11.37 -5.38 -8.96
CA GLU A 162 -11.77 -5.19 -10.36
C GLU A 162 -11.96 -3.73 -10.74
N GLU A 163 -12.62 -2.95 -9.89
CA GLU A 163 -12.87 -1.53 -10.15
C GLU A 163 -11.57 -0.73 -10.26
N PHE A 164 -10.49 -1.15 -9.61
CA PHE A 164 -9.16 -0.55 -9.68
C PHE A 164 -8.25 -1.20 -10.74
N ARG A 165 -8.81 -2.02 -11.64
CA ARG A 165 -8.13 -2.58 -12.82
C ARG A 165 -8.65 -2.02 -14.14
N THR A 166 -9.77 -1.31 -14.11
CA THR A 166 -10.39 -0.71 -15.31
C THR A 166 -9.88 0.70 -15.57
N GLU A 167 -9.81 1.09 -16.85
CA GLU A 167 -9.46 2.47 -17.22
C GLU A 167 -10.41 3.50 -16.56
N GLU A 168 -11.71 3.21 -16.49
CA GLU A 168 -12.69 4.10 -15.84
C GLU A 168 -12.36 4.35 -14.36
N GLY A 169 -12.11 3.28 -13.61
CA GLY A 169 -11.74 3.41 -12.20
C GLY A 169 -10.40 4.12 -12.03
N LEU A 170 -9.43 3.84 -12.90
CA LEU A 170 -8.12 4.46 -12.86
C LEU A 170 -8.16 5.95 -13.22
N GLU A 171 -9.03 6.37 -14.14
CA GLU A 171 -9.27 7.78 -14.42
C GLU A 171 -9.86 8.51 -13.21
N LYS A 172 -10.74 7.86 -12.42
CA LYS A 172 -11.22 8.42 -11.14
C LYS A 172 -10.08 8.56 -10.13
N ILE A 173 -9.20 7.55 -10.03
CA ILE A 173 -8.01 7.63 -9.18
C ILE A 173 -7.12 8.81 -9.59
N LYS A 174 -6.79 8.92 -10.89
CA LYS A 174 -6.01 10.06 -11.41
C LYS A 174 -6.70 11.39 -11.14
N LYS A 175 -8.03 11.46 -11.27
CA LYS A 175 -8.82 12.66 -11.02
C LYS A 175 -8.82 13.09 -9.55
N VAL A 176 -8.72 12.18 -8.59
CA VAL A 176 -8.63 12.53 -7.16
C VAL A 176 -7.19 12.83 -6.71
N MET A 177 -6.19 12.60 -7.56
CA MET A 177 -4.79 12.91 -7.27
C MET A 177 -4.43 14.38 -7.55
N ASN A 178 -3.40 14.86 -6.85
CA ASN A 178 -2.64 16.06 -7.22
C ASN A 178 -1.72 15.77 -8.42
N ASP A 179 -1.37 16.82 -9.16
CA ASP A 179 -0.55 16.72 -10.39
C ASP A 179 0.87 16.17 -10.16
N ASN A 180 1.39 16.26 -8.92
CA ASN A 180 2.68 15.67 -8.52
C ASN A 180 2.50 14.47 -7.58
N GLY A 181 1.32 13.85 -7.61
CA GLY A 181 0.97 12.73 -6.75
C GLY A 181 1.58 11.40 -7.22
N THR A 182 1.55 10.42 -6.32
CA THR A 182 1.96 9.03 -6.61
C THR A 182 0.80 8.09 -6.30
N VAL A 183 0.50 7.16 -7.20
CA VAL A 183 -0.32 5.99 -6.88
C VAL A 183 0.60 4.78 -6.67
N THR A 184 0.38 4.04 -5.60
CA THR A 184 1.08 2.77 -5.30
C THR A 184 0.06 1.66 -5.14
N VAL A 185 0.26 0.53 -5.81
CA VAL A 185 -0.75 -0.51 -5.93
C VAL A 185 -0.16 -1.87 -5.62
N ASN A 186 -0.87 -2.64 -4.80
CA ASN A 186 -0.55 -4.04 -4.55
C ASN A 186 -1.19 -4.93 -5.63
N PHE A 187 -0.35 -5.57 -6.44
CA PHE A 187 -0.77 -6.65 -7.32
C PHE A 187 -0.47 -7.99 -6.67
N LEU A 188 -1.48 -8.87 -6.60
CA LEU A 188 -1.33 -10.25 -6.11
C LEU A 188 -1.68 -11.27 -7.19
N PRO A 189 -0.79 -11.56 -8.14
CA PRO A 189 -1.00 -12.59 -9.14
C PRO A 189 -0.98 -14.01 -8.53
N ARG A 190 -1.85 -14.92 -9.00
CA ARG A 190 -1.70 -16.36 -8.73
C ARG A 190 -0.57 -16.96 -9.59
N ILE A 191 0.10 -17.99 -9.06
CA ILE A 191 1.21 -18.68 -9.76
C ILE A 191 0.80 -19.20 -11.15
N GLN A 192 -0.45 -19.60 -11.33
CA GLN A 192 -0.98 -20.16 -12.58
C GLN A 192 -1.66 -19.12 -13.48
N MET A 193 -1.59 -17.84 -13.11
CA MET A 193 -2.20 -16.76 -13.89
C MET A 193 -1.58 -16.69 -15.29
N ASN A 194 -2.43 -16.52 -16.30
CA ASN A 194 -2.00 -16.29 -17.66
C ASN A 194 -1.34 -14.91 -17.80
N GLN A 195 -0.28 -14.84 -18.60
CA GLN A 195 0.42 -13.62 -18.95
C GLN A 195 -0.52 -12.55 -19.54
N THR A 196 -1.53 -12.94 -20.33
CA THR A 196 -2.51 -11.98 -20.89
C THR A 196 -3.25 -11.18 -19.82
N VAL A 197 -3.67 -11.83 -18.72
CA VAL A 197 -4.39 -11.15 -17.62
C VAL A 197 -3.46 -10.15 -16.91
N TRP A 198 -2.17 -10.47 -16.83
CA TRP A 198 -1.16 -9.56 -16.28
C TRP A 198 -0.95 -8.36 -17.19
N ASP A 199 -0.78 -8.60 -18.49
CA ASP A 199 -0.50 -7.56 -19.47
C ASP A 199 -1.69 -6.59 -19.58
N GLU A 200 -2.93 -7.09 -19.70
CA GLU A 200 -4.15 -6.26 -19.73
C GLU A 200 -4.27 -5.37 -18.49
N ALA A 201 -3.93 -5.92 -17.31
CA ALA A 201 -3.97 -5.17 -16.07
C ALA A 201 -2.90 -4.08 -16.01
N LEU A 202 -1.69 -4.31 -16.54
CA LEU A 202 -0.66 -3.27 -16.63
C LEU A 202 -1.00 -2.22 -17.70
N GLU A 203 -1.50 -2.65 -18.86
CA GLU A 203 -1.90 -1.78 -19.97
C GLU A 203 -2.95 -0.76 -19.54
N SER A 204 -3.92 -1.17 -18.72
CA SER A 204 -4.96 -0.27 -18.17
C SER A 204 -4.37 0.85 -17.31
N TYR A 205 -3.27 0.58 -16.59
CA TYR A 205 -2.56 1.62 -15.84
C TYR A 205 -1.73 2.52 -16.76
N GLN A 206 -1.09 1.95 -17.78
CA GLN A 206 -0.26 2.71 -18.72
C GLN A 206 -1.09 3.56 -19.69
N SER A 207 -2.36 3.22 -19.95
CA SER A 207 -3.26 4.06 -20.73
C SER A 207 -3.71 5.32 -19.97
N VAL A 208 -3.77 5.25 -18.63
CA VAL A 208 -4.19 6.37 -17.78
C VAL A 208 -3.00 7.18 -17.24
N PHE A 209 -1.90 6.54 -16.83
CA PHE A 209 -0.75 7.18 -16.22
C PHE A 209 0.44 7.25 -17.20
N PRO A 210 1.01 8.45 -17.45
CA PRO A 210 2.15 8.61 -18.35
C PRO A 210 3.41 7.84 -17.95
N THR A 211 3.55 7.47 -16.68
CA THR A 211 4.69 6.67 -16.22
C THR A 211 4.25 5.72 -15.13
N CYS A 212 4.62 4.44 -15.30
CA CYS A 212 4.48 3.40 -14.31
C CYS A 212 5.80 2.64 -14.13
N MET A 213 6.06 2.15 -12.92
CA MET A 213 7.26 1.42 -12.54
C MET A 213 6.89 0.21 -11.68
N LEU A 214 7.55 -0.92 -11.91
CA LEU A 214 7.44 -2.10 -11.08
C LEU A 214 8.51 -2.08 -9.99
N LEU A 215 8.08 -2.08 -8.74
CA LEU A 215 8.93 -2.29 -7.58
C LEU A 215 8.85 -3.78 -7.18
N LYS A 216 9.76 -4.58 -7.73
CA LYS A 216 9.83 -6.03 -7.56
C LYS A 216 10.63 -6.40 -6.32
N ALA A 217 10.31 -7.51 -5.67
CA ALA A 217 11.09 -8.13 -4.60
C ALA A 217 10.83 -9.65 -4.58
N ARG A 218 11.46 -10.40 -3.67
CA ARG A 218 11.20 -11.84 -3.46
C ARG A 218 9.83 -12.06 -2.79
N SER A 219 8.75 -11.84 -3.51
CA SER A 219 7.37 -12.06 -3.07
C SER A 219 6.46 -12.31 -4.29
N ALA A 220 5.35 -13.02 -4.07
CA ALA A 220 4.30 -13.15 -5.07
C ALA A 220 3.65 -11.78 -5.37
N ASN A 221 3.60 -10.87 -4.38
CA ASN A 221 3.08 -9.54 -4.58
C ASN A 221 4.06 -8.68 -5.39
N VAL A 222 3.52 -7.98 -6.38
CA VAL A 222 4.21 -6.97 -7.17
C VAL A 222 3.67 -5.60 -6.76
N VAL A 223 4.54 -4.62 -6.55
CA VAL A 223 4.08 -3.25 -6.29
C VAL A 223 4.24 -2.44 -7.56
N LEU A 224 3.14 -1.93 -8.08
CA LEU A 224 3.12 -1.00 -9.19
C LEU A 224 3.10 0.42 -8.63
N VAL A 225 3.93 1.30 -9.18
CA VAL A 225 3.99 2.71 -8.83
C VAL A 225 3.73 3.51 -10.09
N CYS A 226 2.70 4.36 -10.11
CA CYS A 226 2.44 5.23 -11.25
C CYS A 226 2.33 6.69 -10.83
N VAL A 227 2.63 7.59 -11.77
CA VAL A 227 2.58 9.04 -11.58
C VAL A 227 1.85 9.71 -12.76
N PRO A 228 1.16 10.83 -12.56
CA PRO A 228 0.36 11.49 -13.60
C PRO A 228 1.22 12.37 -14.54
N PHE A 229 2.55 12.24 -14.50
CA PHE A 229 3.51 13.00 -15.28
C PHE A 229 4.56 12.07 -15.89
N GLU A 230 5.21 12.52 -16.96
CA GLU A 230 6.23 11.74 -17.64
C GLU A 230 7.56 11.76 -16.86
N VAL A 231 8.17 10.59 -16.73
CA VAL A 231 9.51 10.40 -16.18
C VAL A 231 10.40 9.85 -17.30
N PRO A 232 11.52 10.52 -17.64
CA PRO A 232 12.42 10.02 -18.68
C PRO A 232 13.05 8.66 -18.31
N ASP A 233 12.94 7.67 -19.18
CA ASP A 233 13.63 6.38 -19.03
C ASP A 233 15.09 6.48 -19.52
N THR A 234 15.89 7.26 -18.80
CA THR A 234 17.32 7.42 -19.06
C THR A 234 18.14 6.78 -17.96
N LEU A 235 19.39 6.41 -18.26
CA LEU A 235 20.32 5.87 -17.27
C LEU A 235 20.51 6.79 -16.04
N GLU A 236 20.41 8.11 -16.23
CA GLU A 236 20.50 9.09 -15.14
C GLU A 236 19.31 8.97 -14.19
N PHE A 237 18.08 8.99 -14.73
CA PHE A 237 16.86 8.83 -13.92
C PHE A 237 16.77 7.44 -13.29
N GLN A 238 17.13 6.37 -14.01
CA GLN A 238 17.20 5.02 -13.44
C GLN A 238 18.16 4.95 -12.24
N ARG A 239 19.34 5.59 -12.33
CA ARG A 239 20.29 5.69 -11.21
C ARG A 239 19.72 6.50 -10.06
N LEU A 240 19.07 7.63 -10.35
CA LEU A 240 18.44 8.48 -9.34
C LEU A 240 17.40 7.71 -8.53
N TYR A 241 16.45 7.01 -9.17
CA TYR A 241 15.42 6.28 -8.43
C TYR A 241 15.98 5.06 -7.69
N LYS A 242 17.00 4.38 -8.24
CA LYS A 242 17.72 3.33 -7.52
C LYS A 242 18.42 3.86 -6.26
N GLN A 243 19.03 5.04 -6.36
CA GLN A 243 19.65 5.71 -5.23
C GLN A 243 18.58 6.08 -4.18
N ARG A 244 17.49 6.72 -4.59
CA ARG A 244 16.37 7.07 -3.68
C ARG A 244 15.78 5.84 -2.99
N LEU A 245 15.60 4.73 -3.71
CA LEU A 245 15.14 3.47 -3.11
C LEU A 245 16.11 3.01 -2.01
N THR A 246 17.41 3.09 -2.25
CA THR A 246 18.44 2.72 -1.26
C THR A 246 18.38 3.64 -0.04
N GLU A 247 18.22 4.95 -0.25
CA GLU A 247 18.10 5.94 0.84
C GLU A 247 16.84 5.70 1.68
N VAL A 248 15.71 5.41 1.05
CA VAL A 248 14.44 5.10 1.73
C VAL A 248 14.56 3.80 2.53
N ILE A 249 15.13 2.74 1.94
CA ILE A 249 15.34 1.46 2.63
C ILE A 249 16.16 1.68 3.90
N SER A 250 17.27 2.42 3.81
CA SER A 250 18.11 2.71 4.96
C SER A 250 17.41 3.58 6.01
N ALA A 251 16.79 4.68 5.58
CA ALA A 251 16.11 5.62 6.47
C ALA A 251 14.98 4.96 7.27
N PHE A 252 14.26 4.02 6.65
CA PHE A 252 13.13 3.33 7.26
C PHE A 252 13.48 1.96 7.85
N LYS A 253 14.77 1.60 7.86
CA LYS A 253 15.30 0.31 8.35
C LYS A 253 14.59 -0.88 7.72
N LEU A 254 14.36 -0.81 6.41
CA LEU A 254 13.70 -1.86 5.63
C LEU A 254 14.71 -2.88 5.08
N ASP A 255 15.96 -2.87 5.58
CA ASP A 255 17.05 -3.66 5.02
C ASP A 255 16.76 -5.16 5.06
N GLU A 256 16.26 -5.67 6.18
CA GLU A 256 15.91 -7.09 6.33
C GLU A 256 14.78 -7.52 5.38
N THR A 257 13.90 -6.57 5.03
CA THR A 257 12.73 -6.82 4.19
C THR A 257 13.02 -6.64 2.69
N LEU A 258 13.88 -5.69 2.32
CA LEU A 258 14.04 -5.22 0.94
C LEU A 258 15.48 -5.24 0.40
N ASN A 259 16.52 -5.17 1.24
CA ASN A 259 17.89 -4.99 0.76
C ASN A 259 18.37 -6.21 -0.03
N GLY A 260 19.02 -5.96 -1.17
CA GLY A 260 19.47 -7.00 -2.10
C GLY A 260 18.37 -7.71 -2.89
N PHE A 261 17.09 -7.38 -2.66
CA PHE A 261 15.94 -8.02 -3.31
C PHE A 261 15.05 -7.05 -4.06
N ALA A 262 14.95 -5.79 -3.60
CA ALA A 262 14.12 -4.80 -4.23
C ALA A 262 14.77 -4.20 -5.48
N THR A 263 14.05 -4.21 -6.59
CA THR A 263 14.45 -3.56 -7.85
C THR A 263 13.31 -2.71 -8.38
N LEU A 264 13.62 -1.51 -8.85
CA LEU A 264 12.69 -0.64 -9.54
C LEU A 264 12.94 -0.71 -11.05
N GLU A 265 11.90 -0.99 -11.82
CA GLU A 265 11.93 -1.13 -13.28
C GLU A 265 10.87 -0.23 -13.88
N ILE A 266 11.27 0.71 -14.74
CA ILE A 266 10.33 1.57 -15.46
C ILE A 266 9.64 0.73 -16.54
N LEU A 267 8.32 0.78 -16.61
CA LEU A 267 7.58 0.10 -17.66
C LEU A 267 7.75 0.85 -18.99
N PRO A 268 8.03 0.15 -20.11
CA PRO A 268 8.12 0.80 -21.41
C PRO A 268 6.76 1.36 -21.80
N ASN A 269 6.73 2.55 -22.41
CA ASN A 269 5.49 3.12 -22.94
C ASN A 269 4.82 2.15 -23.92
N LEU A 270 3.49 2.10 -23.89
CA LEU A 270 2.73 1.31 -24.85
C LEU A 270 3.00 1.83 -26.27
N THR A 271 3.56 0.96 -27.11
CA THR A 271 3.67 1.22 -28.55
C THR A 271 2.40 0.71 -29.21
N PHE A 272 1.45 1.62 -29.47
CA PHE A 272 0.27 1.34 -30.28
C PHE A 272 0.55 1.54 -31.77
#